data_AF-A0A2X1LCI9-F1
#
_entry.id   AF-A0A2X1LCI9-F1
#
_cell.length_a   1.000
_cell.length_b   1.000
_cell.length_c   1.000
_cell.angle_alpha   90.00
_cell.angle_beta   90.00
_cell.angle_gamma   90.00
#
_symmetry.space_group_name_H-M   'P 1'
#
loop_
_entity.id
_entity.type
_entity.pdbx_description
1 polymer ?
#
loop_
_entity_poly.entity_id
_entity_poly.type
_entity_poly.pdbx_seq_one_letter_code
_entity_poly.pdbx_strand_id
1 'polypeptide(L)' 'MQHLKNIKSGNPKTKEQYQLTKNFDVIWLYTEDGKNWYEEVNSFQEDTIKIVYDEK' A
#
# COMPACT_ATOMS: atom_id res chain seq x y z
N MET A 1 -14.97 7.82 0.73
CA MET A 1 -14.40 6.83 1.66
C MET A 1 -13.45 5.95 0.87
N GLN A 2 -12.19 5.86 1.30
CA GLN A 2 -11.24 4.96 0.65
C GLN A 2 -11.52 3.52 1.04
N HIS A 3 -11.39 2.59 0.09
CA HIS A 3 -11.51 1.16 0.34
C HIS A 3 -10.41 0.44 -0.43
N LEU A 4 -9.43 -0.08 0.31
CA LEU A 4 -8.29 -0.82 -0.21
C LEU A 4 -8.48 -2.29 0.16
N LYS A 5 -8.69 -3.15 -0.83
CA LYS A 5 -8.99 -4.57 -0.63
C LYS A 5 -7.81 -5.46 -1.01
N ASN A 6 -7.72 -6.60 -0.33
CA ASN A 6 -6.84 -7.72 -0.69
C ASN A 6 -5.38 -7.29 -0.92
N ILE A 7 -4.87 -6.47 0.01
CA ILE A 7 -3.51 -5.93 -0.05
C ILE A 7 -2.49 -7.07 0.05
N LYS A 8 -1.55 -7.13 -0.90
CA LYS A 8 -0.50 -8.15 -0.98
C LYS A 8 0.85 -7.51 -1.26
N SER A 9 1.92 -8.16 -0.82
CA SER A 9 3.28 -7.75 -1.20
C SER A 9 3.52 -7.95 -2.69
N GLY A 10 4.18 -7.00 -3.33
CA GLY A 10 4.59 -7.10 -4.73
C GLY A 10 5.99 -6.54 -4.96
N ASN A 11 6.49 -6.71 -6.19
CA ASN A 11 7.78 -6.19 -6.60
C ASN A 11 7.74 -4.66 -6.79
N PRO A 12 8.85 -3.95 -6.56
CA PRO A 12 8.95 -2.52 -6.88
C PRO A 12 8.69 -2.29 -8.37
N LYS A 13 7.84 -1.30 -8.68
CA LYS A 13 7.46 -0.95 -10.06
C LYS A 13 8.27 0.22 -10.63
N THR A 14 8.83 1.08 -9.77
CA THR A 14 9.61 2.25 -10.19
C THR A 14 11.08 2.14 -9.77
N LYS A 15 11.94 2.94 -10.39
CA LYS A 15 13.37 3.00 -10.04
C LYS A 15 13.60 3.45 -8.59
N GLU A 16 12.79 4.38 -8.11
CA GLU A 16 12.82 4.84 -6.74
C GLU A 16 12.43 3.73 -5.77
N GLN A 17 11.33 3.02 -6.06
CA GLN A 17 10.89 1.88 -5.27
C GLN A 17 11.98 0.79 -5.20
N TYR A 18 12.64 0.53 -6.33
CA TYR A 18 13.76 -0.40 -6.40
C TYR A 18 14.94 0.03 -5.52
N GLN A 19 15.32 1.31 -5.58
CA GLN A 19 16.42 1.82 -4.78
C GLN A 19 16.12 1.78 -3.28
N LEU A 20 14.88 2.08 -2.89
CA LEU A 20 14.42 1.98 -1.52
C LEU A 20 14.40 0.53 -1.02
N THR A 21 13.92 -0.42 -1.82
CA THR A 21 14.01 -1.84 -1.48
C THR A 21 15.45 -2.29 -1.35
N LYS A 22 16.34 -1.88 -2.26
CA LYS A 22 17.76 -2.27 -2.22
C LYS A 22 18.50 -1.72 -0.99
N ASN A 23 18.15 -0.52 -0.55
CA ASN A 23 18.87 0.16 0.54
C ASN A 23 18.27 -0.07 1.93
N PHE A 24 16.96 -0.33 2.00
CA PHE A 24 16.20 -0.34 3.26
C PHE A 24 15.24 -1.52 3.37
N ASP A 25 15.31 -2.50 2.46
CA ASP A 25 14.45 -3.70 2.44
C ASP A 25 12.95 -3.39 2.48
N VAL A 26 12.55 -2.28 1.84
CA VAL A 26 11.14 -1.87 1.75
C VAL A 26 10.31 -2.94 1.02
N ILE A 27 9.26 -3.41 1.69
CA ILE A 27 8.24 -4.31 1.15
C ILE A 27 7.12 -3.46 0.56
N TRP A 28 6.91 -3.55 -0.76
CA TRP A 28 5.83 -2.81 -1.43
C TRP A 28 4.51 -3.56 -1.31
N LEU A 29 3.48 -2.85 -0.88
CA LEU A 29 2.14 -3.39 -0.70
C LEU A 29 1.21 -2.83 -1.77
N TYR A 30 0.51 -3.72 -2.48
CA TYR A 30 -0.43 -3.36 -3.53
C TYR A 30 -1.80 -3.95 -3.25
N THR A 31 -2.83 -3.17 -3.54
CA THR A 31 -4.22 -3.62 -3.55
C THR A 31 -4.53 -4.52 -4.74
N GLU A 32 -5.70 -5.16 -4.74
CA GLU A 32 -6.17 -5.92 -5.90
C GLU A 32 -6.33 -5.08 -7.18
N ASP A 33 -6.67 -3.80 -7.06
CA ASP A 33 -6.74 -2.84 -8.18
C ASP A 33 -5.37 -2.24 -8.54
N GLY A 34 -4.29 -2.69 -7.89
CA GLY A 34 -2.91 -2.39 -8.27
C GLY A 34 -2.33 -1.09 -7.70
N LYS A 35 -3.06 -0.41 -6.81
CA LYS A 35 -2.61 0.82 -6.11
C LYS A 35 -1.58 0.50 -5.06
N ASN A 36 -0.62 1.40 -4.87
CA ASN A 36 0.40 1.28 -3.84
C ASN A 36 -0.14 1.79 -2.50
N TRP A 37 -0.13 0.94 -1.48
CA TRP A 37 -0.59 1.29 -0.13
C TRP A 37 0.05 2.57 0.39
N TYR A 38 1.38 2.71 0.28
CA TYR A 38 2.10 3.85 0.86
C TYR A 38 1.73 5.19 0.25
N GLU A 39 1.35 5.22 -1.02
CA GLU A 39 0.89 6.44 -1.69
C GLU A 39 -0.54 6.77 -1.29
N GLU A 40 -1.39 5.75 -1.13
CA GLU A 40 -2.79 5.89 -0.76
C GLU A 40 -3.01 6.32 0.70
N VAL A 41 -2.04 6.08 1.61
CA VAL A 41 -2.12 6.55 3.01
C VAL A 41 -2.43 8.05 3.10
N ASN A 42 -1.87 8.87 2.22
CA ASN A 42 -2.08 10.32 2.22
C ASN A 42 -3.48 10.74 1.74
N SER A 43 -4.20 9.84 1.08
CA SER A 43 -5.54 10.09 0.54
C SER A 43 -6.66 9.78 1.55
N PHE A 44 -6.33 9.28 2.74
CA PHE A 44 -7.29 9.08 3.82
C PHE A 44 -7.65 10.38 4.51
N GLN A 45 -8.94 10.59 4.76
CA GLN A 45 -9.41 11.71 5.59
C GLN A 45 -8.92 11.55 7.03
N GLU A 46 -8.37 12.60 7.63
CA GLU A 46 -7.77 12.56 8.97
C GLU A 46 -8.78 12.08 10.03
N ASP A 47 -9.94 12.73 10.11
CA ASP A 47 -10.98 12.51 11.15
C ASP A 47 -11.94 11.34 10.85
N THR A 48 -11.41 10.22 10.36
CA THR A 48 -12.19 9.00 10.09
C THR A 48 -11.57 7.78 10.77
N ILE A 49 -12.39 6.78 11.10
CA ILE A 49 -11.89 5.48 11.59
C ILE A 49 -11.48 4.63 10.38
N LYS A 50 -10.30 3.99 10.46
CA LYS A 50 -9.78 3.09 9.42
C LYS A 50 -9.86 1.68 9.94
N ILE A 51 -10.59 0.82 9.23
CA ILE A 51 -10.82 -0.57 9.61
C ILE A 51 -9.97 -1.48 8.75
N VAL A 52 -9.28 -2.41 9.40
CA VAL A 52 -8.62 -3.55 8.76
C VAL A 52 -9.42 -4.79 9.13
N TYR A 53 -9.72 -5.62 8.14
CA TYR A 53 -10.49 -6.84 8.30
C TYR A 53 -9.86 -7.93 7.45
N ASP A 54 -10.00 -9.18 7.87
CA ASP A 54 -9.62 -10.36 7.10
C ASP A 54 -10.79 -10.84 6.23
N GLU A 55 -10.58 -11.88 5.43
CA GLU A 55 -11.63 -12.41 4.54
C GLU A 55 -12.73 -13.20 5.31
N LYS A 56 -12.61 -13.38 6.63
CA LYS A 56 -13.42 -14.33 7.41
C LYS A 56 -14.67 -13.75 8.04
#